data_AF-A0AAF3ESJ7-F1
#
_entry.id   AF-A0AAF3ESJ7-F1
#
_cell.length_a   1.000
_cell.length_b   1.000
_cell.length_c   1.000
_cell.angle_alpha   90.00
_cell.angle_beta   90.00
_cell.angle_gamma   90.00
#
_symmetry.space_group_name_H-M   'P 1'
#
loop_
_entity.id
_entity.type
_entity.pdbx_description
1 polymer ?
#
loop_
_entity_poly.entity_id
_entity_poly.type
_entity_poly.pdbx_seq_one_letter_code
_entity_poly.pdbx_strand_id
1 'polypeptide(L)'
;MAKLKTKDLHGKKREDFNKQLEEQKTELASLRVSKVTGGAASKLSKIRTVRKNIARVLTVYNQTQKSELRKLYQGKKYKPLDLRYRKTRAPRRALTKPEIVIEDRQTKSETTGIPHPEICREGLNLFNNKLLCFSLFL
;
A
#
# COMPACT_ATOMS: atom_id res chain seq x y z
N MET A 1 -12.91 -4.32 -26.94
CA MET A 1 -12.91 -3.33 -25.85
C MET A 1 -11.68 -2.45 -25.82
N ALA A 2 -11.88 -1.17 -25.49
CA ALA A 2 -10.81 -0.25 -25.17
C ALA A 2 -10.25 -0.49 -23.75
N LYS A 3 -9.09 0.11 -23.46
CA LYS A 3 -8.49 0.09 -22.13
C LYS A 3 -9.35 0.93 -21.18
N LEU A 4 -9.94 0.29 -20.16
CA LEU A 4 -10.65 1.02 -19.11
C LEU A 4 -9.68 1.89 -18.30
N LYS A 5 -10.02 3.17 -18.11
CA LYS A 5 -9.29 4.07 -17.23
C LYS A 5 -9.83 3.90 -15.81
N THR A 6 -8.92 3.89 -14.83
CA THR A 6 -9.28 3.69 -13.43
C THR A 6 -10.05 4.90 -12.86
N LYS A 7 -9.77 6.11 -13.35
CA LYS A 7 -10.46 7.34 -12.93
C LYS A 7 -11.98 7.22 -13.11
N ASP A 8 -12.41 6.70 -14.25
CA ASP A 8 -13.82 6.53 -14.62
C ASP A 8 -14.54 5.43 -13.81
N LEU A 9 -13.80 4.65 -13.01
CA LEU A 9 -14.34 3.62 -12.13
C LEU A 9 -14.62 4.15 -10.73
N HIS A 10 -13.92 5.21 -10.30
CA HIS A 10 -14.17 5.84 -9.01
C HIS A 10 -15.50 6.62 -9.07
N GLY A 11 -16.36 6.44 -8.06
CA GLY A 11 -17.68 7.09 -7.98
C GLY A 11 -18.86 6.27 -8.50
N LYS A 12 -18.62 5.11 -9.12
CA LYS A 12 -19.68 4.17 -9.53
C LYS A 12 -20.22 3.37 -8.35
N LYS A 13 -21.47 2.92 -8.46
CA LYS A 13 -22.11 2.09 -7.42
C LYS A 13 -21.64 0.64 -7.53
N ARG A 14 -21.85 -0.12 -6.44
CA ARG A 14 -21.48 -1.54 -6.34
C ARG A 14 -22.10 -2.40 -7.44
N GLU A 15 -23.35 -2.10 -7.81
CA GLU A 15 -24.09 -2.79 -8.86
C GLU A 15 -23.48 -2.61 -10.25
N ASP A 16 -22.99 -1.41 -10.55
CA ASP A 16 -22.36 -1.09 -11.84
C ASP A 16 -21.06 -1.87 -12.02
N PHE A 17 -20.28 -2.07 -10.95
CA PHE A 17 -19.08 -2.91 -11.00
C PHE A 17 -19.41 -4.36 -11.34
N ASN A 18 -20.49 -4.90 -10.78
CA ASN A 18 -20.91 -6.29 -11.05
C ASN A 18 -21.37 -6.45 -12.50
N LYS A 19 -22.16 -5.52 -13.02
CA LYS A 19 -22.57 -5.53 -14.44
C LYS A 19 -21.35 -5.49 -15.38
N GLN A 20 -20.44 -4.55 -15.15
CA GLN A 20 -19.20 -4.45 -15.94
C GLN A 20 -18.30 -5.68 -15.83
N LEU A 21 -18.28 -6.36 -14.68
CA LEU A 21 -17.52 -7.60 -14.51
C LEU A 21 -18.11 -8.74 -15.32
N GLU A 22 -19.43 -8.91 -15.29
CA GLU A 22 -20.08 -10.00 -16.03
C GLU A 22 -19.95 -9.80 -17.54
N GLU A 23 -20.11 -8.58 -18.04
CA GLU A 23 -19.86 -8.24 -19.45
C GLU A 23 -18.42 -8.58 -19.89
N GLN A 24 -17.42 -8.28 -19.05
CA GLN A 24 -16.02 -8.56 -19.39
C GLN A 24 -15.68 -10.04 -19.29
N LYS A 25 -16.31 -10.78 -18.37
CA LYS A 25 -16.11 -12.22 -18.23
C LYS A 25 -16.72 -12.98 -19.41
N THR A 26 -17.91 -12.60 -19.86
CA THR A 26 -18.54 -13.21 -21.05
C THR A 26 -17.74 -12.91 -22.31
N GLU A 27 -17.25 -11.67 -22.50
CA GLU A 27 -16.35 -11.35 -23.61
C GLU A 27 -15.06 -12.17 -23.53
N LEU A 28 -14.45 -12.30 -22.35
CA LEU A 28 -13.25 -13.13 -22.15
C LEU A 28 -13.50 -14.60 -22.49
N ALA A 29 -14.65 -15.16 -22.12
CA ALA A 29 -15.02 -16.54 -22.44
C ALA A 29 -15.13 -16.73 -23.96
N SER A 30 -15.81 -15.82 -24.66
CA SER A 30 -15.92 -15.86 -26.13
C SER A 30 -14.56 -15.78 -26.84
N LEU A 31 -13.64 -14.94 -26.34
CA LEU A 31 -12.29 -14.79 -26.87
C LEU A 31 -11.41 -16.03 -26.61
N ARG A 32 -11.67 -16.77 -25.51
CA ARG A 32 -10.97 -18.03 -25.23
C ARG A 32 -11.37 -19.13 -26.19
N VAL A 33 -12.66 -19.26 -26.51
CA VAL A 33 -13.14 -20.20 -27.55
C VAL A 33 -12.52 -19.85 -28.89
N SER A 34 -12.56 -18.56 -29.28
CA SER A 34 -11.97 -18.06 -30.52
C SER A 34 -10.46 -18.31 -30.61
N LYS A 35 -9.75 -18.37 -29.48
CA LYS A 35 -8.33 -18.71 -29.44
C LYS A 35 -8.08 -20.17 -29.79
N VAL A 36 -8.94 -21.08 -29.32
CA VAL A 36 -8.82 -22.52 -29.59
C VAL A 36 -9.15 -22.82 -31.05
N THR A 37 -10.15 -22.16 -31.62
CA THR A 37 -10.58 -22.37 -33.02
C THR A 37 -9.71 -21.65 -34.05
N GLY A 38 -8.54 -21.10 -33.66
CA GLY A 38 -7.63 -20.43 -34.61
C GLY A 38 -8.13 -19.10 -35.16
N GLY A 39 -8.88 -18.31 -34.38
CA GLY A 39 -9.47 -17.05 -34.81
C GLY A 39 -8.46 -15.93 -35.15
N ALA A 40 -8.96 -14.88 -35.80
CA ALA A 40 -8.15 -13.75 -36.27
C ALA A 40 -7.29 -13.08 -35.17
N ALA A 41 -6.04 -12.76 -35.50
CA ALA A 41 -5.06 -12.15 -34.58
C ALA A 41 -5.53 -10.82 -33.93
N SER A 42 -6.35 -10.04 -34.64
CA SER A 42 -6.95 -8.81 -34.14
C SER A 42 -7.93 -9.04 -32.99
N LYS A 43 -8.65 -10.17 -32.98
CA LYS A 43 -9.52 -10.59 -31.87
C LYS A 43 -8.68 -11.11 -30.70
N LEU A 44 -7.64 -11.90 -30.95
CA LEU A 44 -6.76 -12.46 -29.91
C LEU A 44 -6.00 -11.39 -29.13
N SER A 45 -5.58 -10.32 -29.80
CA SER A 45 -4.91 -9.17 -29.17
C SER A 45 -5.74 -8.52 -28.05
N LYS A 46 -7.08 -8.63 -28.11
CA LYS A 46 -7.99 -8.07 -27.10
C LYS A 46 -7.95 -8.84 -25.77
N ILE A 47 -7.51 -10.10 -25.74
CA ILE A 47 -7.48 -10.94 -24.53
C ILE A 47 -6.69 -10.26 -23.40
N ARG A 48 -5.52 -9.69 -23.73
CA ARG A 48 -4.67 -8.99 -22.74
C ARG A 48 -5.38 -7.78 -22.15
N THR A 49 -6.07 -7.02 -23.00
CA THR A 49 -6.80 -5.81 -22.59
C THR A 49 -7.98 -6.17 -21.69
N VAL A 50 -8.79 -7.17 -22.05
CA VAL A 50 -9.94 -7.62 -21.26
C VAL A 50 -9.49 -8.16 -19.89
N ARG A 51 -8.44 -8.99 -19.82
CA ARG A 51 -7.88 -9.47 -18.53
C ARG A 51 -7.45 -8.32 -17.62
N LYS A 52 -6.78 -7.31 -18.19
CA LYS A 52 -6.37 -6.13 -17.43
C LYS A 52 -7.55 -5.26 -17.02
N ASN A 53 -8.61 -5.19 -17.81
CA ASN A 53 -9.83 -4.47 -17.46
C ASN A 53 -10.53 -5.15 -16.26
N ILE A 54 -10.68 -6.48 -16.26
CA ILE A 54 -11.25 -7.24 -15.14
C ILE A 54 -10.46 -6.98 -13.85
N ALA A 55 -9.12 -7.06 -13.95
CA ALA A 55 -8.25 -6.80 -12.82
C ALA A 55 -8.41 -5.36 -12.27
N ARG A 56 -8.58 -4.35 -13.13
CA ARG A 56 -8.81 -2.96 -12.69
C ARG A 56 -10.15 -2.81 -11.96
N VAL A 57 -11.23 -3.39 -12.49
CA VAL A 57 -12.55 -3.32 -11.87
C VAL A 57 -12.53 -3.98 -10.49
N LEU A 58 -11.99 -5.21 -10.38
CA LEU A 58 -11.85 -5.89 -9.09
C LEU A 58 -10.94 -5.12 -8.11
N THR A 59 -9.90 -4.46 -8.61
CA THR A 59 -9.01 -3.66 -7.75
C THR A 59 -9.75 -2.49 -7.12
N VAL A 60 -10.50 -1.71 -7.91
CA VAL A 60 -11.27 -0.57 -7.40
C VAL A 60 -12.37 -1.02 -6.44
N TYR A 61 -13.09 -2.09 -6.78
CA TYR A 61 -14.10 -2.68 -5.90
C TYR A 61 -13.53 -3.14 -4.55
N ASN A 62 -12.38 -3.80 -4.55
CA ASN A 62 -11.72 -4.24 -3.32
C ASN A 62 -11.17 -3.06 -2.52
N GLN A 63 -10.73 -1.99 -3.18
CA GLN A 63 -10.29 -0.76 -2.54
C GLN A 63 -11.46 -0.07 -1.82
N THR A 64 -12.61 0.10 -2.48
CA THR A 64 -13.79 0.73 -1.87
C THR A 64 -14.28 -0.08 -0.68
N GLN A 65 -14.45 -1.39 -0.83
CA GLN A 65 -14.84 -2.28 0.27
C GLN A 65 -13.87 -2.20 1.45
N LYS A 66 -12.56 -2.25 1.22
CA LYS A 66 -11.57 -2.12 2.31
C LYS A 66 -11.60 -0.72 2.94
N SER A 67 -11.86 0.33 2.17
CA SER A 67 -11.95 1.70 2.70
C SER A 67 -13.15 1.86 3.64
N GLU A 68 -14.29 1.29 3.28
CA GLU A 68 -15.51 1.26 4.10
C GLU A 68 -15.28 0.46 5.39
N LEU A 69 -14.69 -0.73 5.28
CA LEU A 69 -14.32 -1.54 6.45
C LEU A 69 -13.35 -0.81 7.39
N ARG A 70 -12.37 -0.05 6.86
CA ARG A 70 -11.46 0.75 7.69
C ARG A 70 -12.19 1.84 8.47
N LYS A 71 -13.20 2.48 7.88
CA LYS A 71 -14.07 3.45 8.57
C LYS A 71 -14.89 2.77 9.67
N LEU A 72 -15.51 1.63 9.37
CA LEU A 72 -16.33 0.87 10.31
C LEU A 72 -15.55 0.32 11.53
N TYR A 73 -14.27 0.01 11.35
CA TYR A 73 -13.38 -0.48 12.42
C TYR A 73 -12.42 0.60 12.95
N GLN A 74 -12.65 1.87 12.63
CA GLN A 74 -11.88 2.96 13.19
C GLN A 74 -12.14 3.05 14.70
N GLY A 75 -11.09 3.29 15.50
CA GLY A 75 -11.18 3.35 16.97
C GLY A 75 -11.42 2.03 17.71
N LYS A 76 -11.91 0.98 17.05
CA LYS A 76 -12.16 -0.33 17.70
C LYS A 76 -10.85 -1.02 18.11
N LYS A 77 -10.80 -1.55 19.33
CA LYS A 77 -9.65 -2.32 19.88
C LYS A 77 -9.34 -3.55 19.03
N TYR A 78 -10.36 -4.33 18.69
CA TYR A 78 -10.21 -5.56 17.91
C TYR A 78 -10.56 -5.33 16.44
N LYS A 79 -9.55 -5.41 15.58
CA LYS A 79 -9.67 -5.33 14.13
C LYS A 79 -9.38 -6.70 13.49
N PRO A 80 -10.06 -7.05 12.39
CA PRO A 80 -9.71 -8.20 11.55
C PRO A 80 -8.23 -8.19 11.15
N LEU A 81 -7.62 -9.37 11.01
CA LEU A 81 -6.19 -9.52 10.68
C LEU A 81 -5.79 -8.77 9.40
N ASP A 82 -6.66 -8.76 8.38
CA ASP A 82 -6.41 -8.09 7.10
C ASP A 82 -6.27 -6.57 7.18
N LEU A 83 -6.91 -5.95 8.19
CA LEU A 83 -6.89 -4.49 8.37
C LEU A 83 -5.75 -4.03 9.28
N ARG A 84 -5.10 -4.95 10.00
CA ARG A 84 -3.95 -4.65 10.86
C ARG A 84 -2.77 -4.21 9.99
N TYR A 85 -1.93 -3.34 10.55
CA TYR A 85 -0.71 -2.93 9.87
C TYR A 85 0.26 -4.12 9.76
N ARG A 86 0.81 -4.34 8.56
CA ARG A 86 1.69 -5.48 8.27
C ARG A 86 3.08 -5.21 8.83
N LYS A 87 3.37 -5.78 10.00
CA LYS A 87 4.72 -5.84 10.61
C LYS A 87 5.23 -7.28 10.66
N THR A 88 6.54 -7.44 10.81
CA THR A 88 7.15 -8.74 11.12
C THR A 88 6.72 -9.21 12.53
N ARG A 89 7.05 -10.46 12.90
CA ARG A 89 6.62 -11.06 14.17
C ARG A 89 7.27 -10.39 15.40
N ALA A 90 8.56 -10.09 15.34
CA ALA A 90 9.31 -9.46 16.43
C ALA A 90 8.69 -8.11 16.89
N PRO A 91 8.48 -7.10 16.04
CA PRO A 91 7.88 -5.82 16.44
C PRO A 91 6.39 -5.90 16.79
N ARG A 92 5.71 -7.03 16.54
CA ARG A 92 4.33 -7.27 17.04
C ARG A 92 4.30 -7.75 18.49
N ARG A 93 5.41 -8.36 18.96
CA ARG A 93 5.56 -8.88 20.32
C ARG A 93 6.34 -7.95 21.23
N ALA A 94 7.10 -7.02 20.65
CA ALA A 94 7.80 -6.00 21.41
C ALA A 94 6.83 -5.13 22.22
N LEU A 95 7.30 -4.68 23.38
CA LEU A 95 6.60 -3.71 24.24
C LEU A 95 6.39 -2.39 23.50
N THR A 96 5.37 -1.64 23.90
CA THR A 96 5.14 -0.29 23.36
C THR A 96 6.20 0.68 23.89
N LYS A 97 6.49 1.75 23.15
CA LYS A 97 7.45 2.79 23.58
C LYS A 97 7.18 3.32 25.01
N PRO A 98 5.93 3.67 25.39
CA PRO A 98 5.69 4.10 26.76
C PRO A 98 5.95 2.98 27.76
N GLU A 99 5.59 1.72 27.46
CA GLU A 99 5.87 0.56 28.32
C GLU A 99 7.36 0.34 28.57
N ILE A 100 8.20 0.55 27.56
CA ILE A 100 9.67 0.41 27.69
C ILE A 100 10.25 1.51 28.60
N VAL A 101 9.64 2.69 28.59
CA VAL A 101 10.10 3.88 29.34
C VAL A 101 9.39 3.97 30.71
N ILE A 102 8.56 2.99 31.08
CA ILE A 102 7.98 2.97 32.43
C ILE A 102 9.11 2.74 33.43
N GLU A 103 9.49 3.82 34.08
CA GLU A 103 10.42 3.84 35.20
C GLU A 103 9.65 4.03 36.52
N ASP A 104 10.23 3.50 37.59
CA ASP A 104 9.70 3.62 38.94
C ASP A 104 9.78 5.07 39.44
N ARG A 105 8.97 5.40 40.46
CA ARG A 105 8.93 6.77 40.99
C ARG A 105 10.29 7.20 41.55
N GLN A 106 11.01 6.27 42.17
CA GLN A 106 12.34 6.50 42.76
C GLN A 106 13.38 6.80 41.68
N THR A 107 13.46 5.95 40.65
CA THR A 107 14.40 6.13 39.53
C THR A 107 14.11 7.44 38.78
N LYS A 108 12.83 7.83 38.64
CA LYS A 108 12.42 9.13 38.07
C LYS A 108 12.86 10.32 38.91
N SER A 109 12.72 10.26 40.25
CA SER A 109 13.19 11.35 41.12
C SER A 109 14.71 11.51 41.09
N GLU A 110 15.44 10.41 40.91
CA GLU A 110 16.90 10.42 40.79
C GLU A 110 17.35 10.99 39.44
N THR A 111 16.72 10.59 38.33
CA THR A 111 17.11 11.04 36.98
C THR A 111 16.73 12.50 36.71
N THR A 112 15.63 13.00 37.25
CA THR A 112 15.17 14.40 37.00
C THR A 112 16.08 15.46 37.61
N GLY A 113 16.83 15.14 38.66
CA GLY A 113 17.77 16.06 39.32
C GLY A 113 19.19 16.06 38.74
N ILE A 114 19.51 15.12 37.85
CA ILE A 114 20.86 14.96 37.30
C ILE A 114 20.89 15.55 35.88
N PRO A 115 21.57 16.69 35.64
CA PRO A 115 21.72 17.22 34.29
C PRO A 115 22.53 16.21 33.45
N HIS A 116 21.97 15.77 32.32
CA HIS A 116 22.74 14.99 31.36
C HIS A 116 23.87 15.84 30.80
N PRO A 117 25.12 15.33 30.71
CA PRO A 117 26.20 16.07 30.09
C PRO A 117 25.81 16.39 28.65
N GLU A 118 25.87 17.67 28.26
CA GLU A 118 25.71 18.08 26.87
C GLU A 118 26.86 17.46 26.07
N ILE A 119 26.62 16.32 25.43
CA ILE A 119 27.54 15.79 24.44
C ILE A 119 27.45 16.73 23.25
N CYS A 120 28.43 17.63 23.11
CA CYS A 120 28.60 18.48 21.94
C CYS A 120 28.59 17.59 20.69
N ARG A 121 27.50 17.63 19.93
CA ARG A 121 27.33 16.89 18.67
C ARG A 121 28.06 17.61 17.53
N GLU A 122 29.33 17.92 17.73
CA GLU A 122 30.24 18.33 16.67
C GLU A 122 31.03 17.09 16.24
N GLY A 123 30.63 16.42 15.15
CA GLY A 123 31.50 15.35 14.63
C GLY A 123 30.93 14.29 13.70
N LEU A 124 29.68 14.33 13.24
CA LEU A 124 29.18 13.32 12.27
C LEU A 124 28.35 13.91 11.12
N ASN A 125 28.79 15.06 10.57
CA ASN A 125 28.33 15.57 9.27
C ASN A 125 29.51 15.74 8.29
N LEU A 126 30.38 14.72 8.18
CA LEU A 126 31.46 14.67 7.19
C LEU A 126 31.45 13.35 6.41
N PHE A 127 30.29 12.91 5.93
CA PHE A 127 30.24 11.84 4.91
C PHE A 127 28.96 11.90 4.05
N ASN A 128 28.60 13.09 3.56
CA ASN A 128 27.73 13.24 2.40
C ASN A 128 28.08 14.53 1.65
N ASN A 129 29.33 14.59 1.17
CA ASN A 129 29.77 15.62 0.22
C ASN A 129 29.16 15.33 -1.15
N LYS A 130 28.11 16.06 -1.49
CA LYS A 130 27.74 16.34 -2.87
C LYS A 130 28.18 17.78 -3.17
N LEU A 131 28.99 17.90 -4.22
CA LEU A 131 29.40 19.13 -4.92
C LEU A 131 30.41 20.03 -4.21
N LEU A 132 31.68 19.83 -4.54
CA LEU A 132 32.53 20.94 -4.98
C LEU A 132 33.13 20.54 -6.33
N CYS A 133 32.38 20.88 -7.37
CA CYS A 133 32.93 21.23 -8.67
C CYS A 133 33.81 22.47 -8.42
N PHE A 134 35.13 22.34 -8.41
CA PHE A 134 36.01 23.45 -8.76
C PHE A 134 37.33 22.89 -9.29
N SER A 135 37.47 23.09 -10.60
CA SER A 135 38.68 23.01 -11.40
C SER A 135 39.90 23.57 -10.70
N LEU A 136 40.94 22.75 -10.52
CA LEU A 136 42.35 23.15 -10.67
C LEU A 136 43.24 21.90 -10.61
N PHE A 137 43.53 21.31 -11.77
CA PHE A 137 44.76 20.56 -12.00
C PHE A 137 45.13 20.71 -13.47
N LEU A 138 46.42 20.96 -13.69
CA LEU A 138 47.12 21.17 -14.97
C LEU A 138 46.60 20.31 -16.14
#